data_AF-A0A2P6S829-F1
#
_entry.id   AF-A0A2P6S829-F1
#
_cell.length_a   1.000
_cell.length_b   1.000
_cell.length_c   1.000
_cell.angle_alpha   90.00
_cell.angle_beta   90.00
_cell.angle_gamma   90.00
#
_symmetry.space_group_name_H-M   'P 1'
#
loop_
_entity.id
_entity.type
_entity.pdbx_description
1 polymer ?
#
loop_
_entity_poly.entity_id
_entity_poly.type
_entity_poly.pdbx_seq_one_letter_code
_entity_poly.pdbx_strand_id
1 'polypeptide(L)'
;MMRDVSSCNTYDYGDAQYWDARYVQEGDSLFDWYQRYSALRPFIRNFIPLTSSPVLVVGSGNAVMSEDMAKDGYEDIMNIDISSVAINLMKTRNRQIPQLKYKQMDVRDMSFFPDESFDGIIDKGTLDSLMCGSDAPISAARMLGEVSRLLKPGGVYILITYGDPKVRMPHLSRPVYDWNTVLYIQPRPGFQRPEGCSSSRKSYLEPVPITENGSLPAEFVMEDPDSHFIYVCKKKDAKELLSLYRLRIDDL
;
A
#
# COMPACT_ATOMS: atom_id res chain seq x y z
N MET A 1 41.87 9.70 -14.60
CA MET A 1 40.69 10.52 -14.29
C MET A 1 39.67 9.58 -13.66
N MET A 2 39.59 9.60 -12.32
CA MET A 2 38.62 8.80 -11.55
C MET A 2 37.22 9.19 -12.00
N ARG A 3 36.43 8.22 -12.44
CA ARG A 3 34.99 8.41 -12.61
C ARG A 3 34.41 8.51 -11.21
N ASP A 4 33.84 9.67 -10.91
CA ASP A 4 33.04 9.89 -9.72
C ASP A 4 31.80 8.98 -9.80
N VAL A 5 31.69 8.04 -8.86
CA VAL A 5 30.61 7.05 -8.77
C VAL A 5 29.56 7.49 -7.73
N SER A 6 29.47 8.78 -7.45
CA SER A 6 28.61 9.38 -6.41
C SER A 6 27.12 9.49 -6.79
N SER A 7 26.50 8.51 -7.45
CA SER A 7 25.03 8.57 -7.70
C SER A 7 24.27 7.24 -7.68
N CYS A 8 24.84 6.17 -7.11
CA CYS A 8 24.04 5.03 -6.67
C CYS A 8 23.76 5.20 -5.18
N ASN A 9 22.53 5.49 -4.79
CA ASN A 9 22.16 5.59 -3.37
C ASN A 9 22.41 4.22 -2.73
N THR A 10 23.42 4.10 -1.86
CA THR A 10 23.93 2.83 -1.31
C THR A 10 23.05 2.23 -0.20
N TYR A 11 21.80 2.65 -0.10
CA TYR A 11 20.89 2.24 0.98
C TYR A 11 19.95 1.15 0.49
N ASP A 12 20.08 -0.05 1.05
CA ASP A 12 19.15 -1.16 0.81
C ASP A 12 17.89 -0.96 1.65
N TYR A 13 16.92 -0.23 1.11
CA TYR A 13 15.61 0.01 1.73
C TYR A 13 14.78 -1.28 1.92
N GLY A 14 15.23 -2.42 1.38
CA GLY A 14 14.63 -3.73 1.65
C GLY A 14 15.23 -4.46 2.86
N ASP A 15 16.25 -3.90 3.52
CA ASP A 15 16.95 -4.50 4.65
C ASP A 15 16.44 -3.96 6.00
N ALA A 16 16.23 -4.88 6.95
CA ALA A 16 15.87 -4.57 8.32
C ALA A 16 16.91 -3.68 9.01
N GLN A 17 18.20 -3.88 8.73
CA GLN A 17 19.28 -3.12 9.37
C GLN A 17 19.23 -1.63 9.05
N TYR A 18 18.86 -1.29 7.81
CA TYR A 18 18.67 0.10 7.40
C TYR A 18 17.56 0.75 8.24
N TRP A 19 16.40 0.09 8.32
CA TRP A 19 15.25 0.60 9.05
C TRP A 19 15.46 0.64 10.56
N ASP A 20 16.06 -0.39 11.15
CA ASP A 20 16.41 -0.41 12.57
C ASP A 20 17.34 0.77 12.92
N ALA A 21 18.38 1.02 12.12
CA ALA A 21 19.28 2.16 12.32
C ALA A 21 18.54 3.51 12.24
N ARG A 22 17.65 3.66 11.26
CA ARG A 22 16.83 4.87 11.11
C ARG A 22 15.92 5.09 12.32
N TYR A 23 15.19 4.07 12.76
CA TYR A 23 14.26 4.20 13.88
C TYR A 23 14.97 4.42 15.22
N VAL A 24 16.17 3.86 15.42
CA VAL A 24 17.02 4.19 16.56
C VAL A 24 17.39 5.68 16.54
N GLN A 25 17.76 6.22 15.37
CA GLN A 25 18.14 7.62 15.24
C GLN A 25 16.96 8.59 15.44
N GLU A 26 15.77 8.23 14.96
CA GLU A 26 14.56 9.06 15.09
C GLU A 26 13.96 9.05 16.50
N GLY A 27 14.24 8.01 17.30
CA GLY A 27 13.76 7.85 18.67
C GLY A 27 12.22 7.82 18.73
N ASP A 28 11.63 8.67 19.57
CA ASP A 28 10.17 8.79 19.74
C ASP A 28 9.50 9.67 18.66
N SER A 29 10.27 10.18 17.70
CA SER A 29 9.71 10.97 16.60
C SER A 29 8.83 10.09 15.72
N LEU A 30 7.66 10.60 15.34
CA LEU A 30 6.70 9.89 14.49
C LEU A 30 6.77 10.42 13.08
N PHE A 31 6.83 9.51 12.11
CA PHE A 31 6.88 9.87 10.69
C PHE A 31 5.84 9.10 9.89
N ASP A 32 5.24 9.79 8.92
CA ASP A 32 4.14 9.24 8.13
C ASP A 32 4.40 9.56 6.67
N TRP A 33 4.87 8.55 5.96
CA TRP A 33 5.15 8.65 4.54
C TRP A 33 3.85 8.92 3.76
N TYR A 34 3.97 9.75 2.72
CA TYR A 34 2.91 10.15 1.79
C TYR A 34 1.74 10.91 2.43
N GLN A 35 0.62 10.23 2.64
CA GLN A 35 -0.64 10.80 3.09
C GLN A 35 -0.91 10.46 4.55
N ARG A 36 -1.51 11.41 5.28
CA ARG A 36 -2.09 11.14 6.60
C ARG A 36 -3.41 10.41 6.46
N TYR A 37 -3.85 9.74 7.54
CA TYR A 37 -5.13 9.03 7.55
C TYR A 37 -6.30 9.91 7.12
N SER A 38 -6.35 11.18 7.52
CA SER A 38 -7.43 12.11 7.15
C SER A 38 -7.68 12.21 5.63
N ALA A 39 -6.61 12.20 4.83
CA ALA A 39 -6.70 12.22 3.37
C ALA A 39 -7.04 10.84 2.78
N LEU A 40 -6.62 9.75 3.44
CA LEU A 40 -6.86 8.37 3.00
C LEU A 40 -8.23 7.83 3.44
N ARG A 41 -8.81 8.41 4.50
CA ARG A 41 -10.04 7.96 5.15
C ARG A 41 -11.20 7.73 4.17
N PRO A 42 -11.48 8.60 3.18
CA PRO A 42 -12.56 8.34 2.22
C PRO A 42 -12.35 7.05 1.43
N PHE A 43 -11.12 6.76 1.01
CA PHE A 43 -10.79 5.54 0.26
C PHE A 43 -10.88 4.32 1.18
N ILE A 44 -10.23 4.37 2.35
CA ILE A 44 -10.22 3.25 3.30
C ILE A 44 -11.66 2.92 3.73
N ARG A 45 -12.48 3.90 4.13
CA ARG A 45 -13.88 3.67 4.54
C ARG A 45 -14.77 3.16 3.42
N ASN A 46 -14.50 3.54 2.17
CA ASN A 46 -15.28 3.10 1.02
C ASN A 46 -14.99 1.62 0.67
N PHE A 47 -13.74 1.19 0.81
CA PHE A 47 -13.30 -0.13 0.35
C PHE A 47 -13.12 -1.16 1.47
N ILE A 48 -12.97 -0.71 2.72
CA ILE A 48 -12.82 -1.55 3.91
C ILE A 48 -13.90 -1.11 4.91
N PRO A 49 -15.13 -1.65 4.83
CA PRO A 49 -16.24 -1.25 5.71
C PRO A 49 -15.95 -1.58 7.18
N LEU A 50 -16.48 -0.77 8.11
CA LEU A 50 -16.33 -0.99 9.56
C LEU A 50 -17.07 -2.22 10.09
N THR A 51 -18.01 -2.78 9.32
CA THR A 51 -19.01 -3.74 9.82
C THR A 51 -18.45 -5.11 10.18
N SER A 52 -17.16 -5.39 9.91
CA SER A 52 -16.35 -6.48 10.48
C SER A 52 -15.08 -6.66 9.63
N SER A 53 -13.90 -6.84 10.26
CA SER A 53 -12.83 -7.80 9.91
C SER A 53 -11.38 -7.30 10.14
N PRO A 54 -10.41 -8.23 10.20
CA PRO A 54 -8.99 -7.90 10.37
C PRO A 54 -8.44 -7.08 9.20
N VAL A 55 -7.76 -5.99 9.53
CA VAL A 55 -6.96 -5.19 8.60
C VAL A 55 -5.48 -5.45 8.87
N LEU A 56 -4.70 -5.66 7.82
CA LEU A 56 -3.25 -5.73 7.89
C LEU A 56 -2.64 -4.43 7.36
N VAL A 57 -1.80 -3.77 8.15
CA VAL A 57 -0.95 -2.68 7.70
C VAL A 57 0.47 -3.22 7.57
N VAL A 58 0.96 -3.30 6.33
CA VAL A 58 2.30 -3.81 6.03
C VAL A 58 3.33 -2.68 6.04
N GLY A 59 4.54 -2.96 6.52
CA GLY A 59 5.60 -1.97 6.74
C GLY A 59 5.09 -0.74 7.48
N SER A 60 4.44 -0.96 8.62
CA SER A 60 3.73 0.09 9.36
C SER A 60 4.64 1.21 9.88
N GLY A 61 5.94 0.92 10.05
CA GLY A 61 6.92 1.83 10.63
C GLY A 61 6.47 2.42 11.96
N ASN A 62 6.72 3.72 12.14
CA ASN A 62 6.28 4.53 13.27
C ASN A 62 5.14 5.51 12.87
N ALA A 63 4.34 5.17 11.86
CA ALA A 63 3.22 5.99 11.42
C ALA A 63 2.03 5.91 12.38
N VAL A 64 1.32 7.03 12.58
CA VAL A 64 0.12 7.09 13.44
C VAL A 64 -1.18 6.74 12.72
N MET A 65 -1.10 6.36 11.43
CA MET A 65 -2.27 6.03 10.61
C MET A 65 -3.18 4.99 11.29
N SER A 66 -2.59 3.94 11.88
CA SER A 66 -3.36 2.90 12.56
C SER A 66 -4.03 3.39 13.85
N GLU A 67 -3.41 4.33 14.58
CA GLU A 67 -4.05 4.98 15.75
C GLU A 67 -5.30 5.76 15.32
N ASP A 68 -5.21 6.47 14.19
CA ASP A 68 -6.34 7.25 13.67
C ASP A 68 -7.43 6.35 13.05
N MET A 69 -7.07 5.21 12.45
CA MET A 69 -8.02 4.18 12.04
C MET A 69 -8.77 3.61 13.25
N ALA A 70 -8.07 3.27 14.34
CA ALA A 70 -8.73 2.78 15.54
C ALA A 70 -9.73 3.81 16.11
N LYS A 71 -9.37 5.11 16.12
CA LYS A 71 -10.30 6.19 16.50
C LYS A 71 -11.49 6.33 15.56
N ASP A 72 -11.33 5.97 14.28
CA ASP A 72 -12.40 5.99 13.28
C ASP A 72 -13.29 4.73 13.29
N GLY A 73 -13.04 3.80 14.22
CA GLY A 73 -13.91 2.65 14.50
C GLY A 73 -13.42 1.32 13.96
N TYR A 74 -12.20 1.22 13.44
CA TYR A 74 -11.62 -0.09 13.08
C TYR A 74 -11.19 -0.85 14.34
N GLU A 75 -11.63 -2.10 14.47
CA GLU A 75 -11.52 -2.85 15.73
C GLU A 75 -10.39 -3.88 15.79
N ASP A 76 -9.88 -4.34 14.63
CA ASP A 76 -8.79 -5.33 14.56
C ASP A 76 -7.77 -4.94 13.49
N ILE A 77 -6.68 -4.31 13.91
CA ILE A 77 -5.60 -3.85 13.03
C ILE A 77 -4.30 -4.55 13.43
N MET A 78 -3.82 -5.43 12.57
CA MET A 78 -2.49 -6.00 12.65
C MET A 78 -1.49 -5.11 11.91
N ASN A 79 -0.44 -4.69 12.62
CA ASN A 79 0.65 -3.89 12.07
C ASN A 79 1.89 -4.77 12.01
N ILE A 80 2.50 -4.87 10.83
CA ILE A 80 3.76 -5.58 10.67
C ILE A 80 4.83 -4.67 10.09
N ASP A 81 6.07 -4.92 10.50
CA ASP A 81 7.25 -4.26 9.97
C ASP A 81 8.45 -5.20 10.10
N ILE A 82 9.40 -5.07 9.18
CA ILE A 82 10.64 -5.85 9.22
C ILE A 82 11.54 -5.39 10.38
N SER A 83 11.42 -4.11 10.77
CA SER A 83 12.17 -3.50 11.87
C SER A 83 11.63 -3.94 13.23
N SER A 84 12.49 -4.58 14.00
CA SER A 84 12.18 -4.90 15.40
C SER A 84 12.06 -3.65 16.26
N VAL A 85 12.84 -2.60 15.93
CA VAL A 85 12.86 -1.32 16.65
C VAL A 85 11.53 -0.61 16.50
N ALA A 86 11.02 -0.44 15.27
CA ALA A 86 9.72 0.18 15.03
C ALA A 86 8.58 -0.57 15.73
N ILE A 87 8.57 -1.90 15.63
CA ILE A 87 7.54 -2.73 16.26
C ILE A 87 7.56 -2.58 17.78
N ASN A 88 8.73 -2.61 18.43
CA ASN A 88 8.82 -2.46 19.87
C ASN A 88 8.42 -1.06 20.34
N LEU A 89 8.82 -0.02 19.59
CA LEU A 89 8.42 1.37 19.84
C LEU A 89 6.89 1.50 19.80
N MET A 90 6.28 1.12 18.68
CA MET A 90 4.85 1.30 18.46
C MET A 90 4.00 0.41 19.35
N LYS A 91 4.44 -0.82 19.63
CA LYS A 91 3.78 -1.71 20.61
C LYS A 91 3.79 -1.12 22.02
N THR A 92 4.89 -0.50 22.44
CA THR A 92 4.99 0.13 23.77
C THR A 92 4.11 1.37 23.86
N ARG A 93 4.19 2.23 22.84
CA ARG A 93 3.40 3.46 22.71
C ARG A 93 1.90 3.17 22.74
N ASN A 94 1.46 2.19 21.95
CA ASN A 94 0.05 1.89 21.71
C ASN A 94 -0.51 0.77 22.57
N ARG A 95 0.18 0.40 23.66
CA ARG A 95 -0.21 -0.69 24.59
C ARG A 95 -1.62 -0.56 25.19
N GLN A 96 -2.18 0.66 25.21
CA GLN A 96 -3.52 0.93 25.75
C GLN A 96 -4.61 0.97 24.68
N ILE A 97 -4.27 0.75 23.40
CA ILE A 97 -5.21 0.72 22.28
C ILE A 97 -5.40 -0.74 21.85
N PRO A 98 -6.39 -1.47 22.42
CA PRO A 98 -6.53 -2.92 22.21
C PRO A 98 -6.82 -3.33 20.77
N GLN A 99 -7.29 -2.40 19.94
CA GLN A 99 -7.52 -2.60 18.50
C GLN A 99 -6.21 -2.79 17.72
N LEU A 100 -5.07 -2.35 18.27
CA LEU A 100 -3.78 -2.34 17.58
C LEU A 100 -2.89 -3.49 18.06
N LYS A 101 -2.58 -4.39 17.12
CA LYS A 101 -1.64 -5.49 17.30
C LYS A 101 -0.38 -5.20 16.47
N TYR A 102 0.77 -5.65 16.96
CA TYR A 102 2.07 -5.42 16.32
C TYR A 102 2.89 -6.70 16.29
N LYS A 103 3.51 -6.99 15.14
CA LYS A 103 4.38 -8.15 14.97
C LYS A 103 5.53 -7.84 14.01
N GLN A 104 6.76 -8.13 14.43
CA GLN A 104 7.90 -8.11 13.52
C GLN A 104 7.74 -9.22 12.48
N MET A 105 7.82 -8.85 11.20
CA MET A 105 7.63 -9.76 10.08
C MET A 105 8.16 -9.14 8.79
N ASP A 106 8.74 -9.97 7.93
CA ASP A 106 9.09 -9.59 6.56
C ASP A 106 7.86 -9.78 5.66
N VAL A 107 7.46 -8.74 4.94
CA VAL A 107 6.30 -8.79 4.03
C VAL A 107 6.47 -9.76 2.87
N ARG A 108 7.70 -10.21 2.59
CA ARG A 108 8.02 -11.22 1.58
C ARG A 108 7.72 -12.65 2.06
N ASP A 109 7.53 -12.85 3.36
CA ASP A 109 7.14 -14.11 3.99
C ASP A 109 6.22 -13.84 5.20
N MET A 110 4.92 -13.93 4.94
CA MET A 110 3.85 -13.75 5.91
C MET A 110 3.16 -15.08 6.23
N SER A 111 3.88 -16.19 6.13
CA SER A 111 3.40 -17.57 6.36
C SER A 111 2.82 -17.82 7.76
N PHE A 112 3.11 -16.94 8.71
CA PHE A 112 2.48 -16.95 10.04
C PHE A 112 0.96 -16.81 9.97
N PHE A 113 0.43 -16.07 8.99
CA PHE A 113 -1.00 -15.89 8.81
C PHE A 113 -1.55 -16.94 7.82
N PRO A 114 -2.70 -17.57 8.13
CA PRO A 114 -3.34 -18.46 7.19
C PRO A 114 -3.84 -17.68 5.97
N ASP A 115 -4.07 -18.41 4.87
CA ASP A 115 -4.68 -17.86 3.67
C ASP A 115 -6.03 -17.22 4.01
N GLU A 116 -6.41 -16.18 3.25
CA GLU A 116 -7.73 -15.55 3.37
C GLU A 116 -8.06 -15.07 4.80
N SER A 117 -7.07 -14.48 5.48
CA SER A 117 -7.22 -13.98 6.85
C SER A 117 -7.73 -12.54 6.95
N PHE A 118 -7.53 -11.73 5.92
CA PHE A 118 -7.73 -10.28 5.99
C PHE A 118 -8.74 -9.80 4.95
N ASP A 119 -9.56 -8.82 5.34
CA ASP A 119 -10.49 -8.17 4.42
C ASP A 119 -9.85 -6.94 3.77
N GLY A 120 -8.91 -6.33 4.47
CA GLY A 120 -8.16 -5.16 4.02
C GLY A 120 -6.67 -5.34 4.27
N ILE A 121 -5.84 -5.04 3.27
CA ILE A 121 -4.40 -4.89 3.42
C ILE A 121 -4.01 -3.51 2.95
N ILE A 122 -3.30 -2.74 3.77
CA ILE A 122 -2.86 -1.37 3.45
C ILE A 122 -1.35 -1.34 3.40
N ASP A 123 -0.81 -0.88 2.28
CA ASP A 123 0.60 -0.64 2.04
C ASP A 123 0.81 0.84 1.75
N LYS A 124 1.68 1.47 2.53
CA LYS A 124 2.00 2.88 2.39
C LYS A 124 3.51 3.07 2.32
N GLY A 125 4.07 2.76 1.15
CA GLY A 125 5.50 2.90 0.82
C GLY A 125 6.36 1.68 1.04
N THR A 126 5.78 0.57 1.49
CA THR A 126 6.55 -0.65 1.73
C THR A 126 6.97 -1.27 0.41
N LEU A 127 6.06 -1.34 -0.57
CA LEU A 127 6.43 -1.77 -1.92
C LEU A 127 7.47 -0.81 -2.54
N ASP A 128 7.39 0.50 -2.29
CA ASP A 128 8.38 1.48 -2.77
C ASP A 128 9.76 1.16 -2.20
N SER A 129 9.83 0.86 -0.90
CA SER A 129 11.06 0.48 -0.21
C SER A 129 11.69 -0.78 -0.80
N LEU A 130 10.90 -1.83 -1.04
CA LEU A 130 11.38 -3.05 -1.70
C LEU A 130 11.87 -2.79 -3.13
N MET A 131 11.22 -1.87 -3.84
CA MET A 131 11.55 -1.55 -5.23
C MET A 131 12.82 -0.71 -5.38
N CYS A 132 13.36 -0.16 -4.29
CA CYS A 132 14.68 0.46 -4.25
C CYS A 132 15.83 -0.53 -3.95
N GLY A 133 15.49 -1.77 -3.57
CA GLY A 133 16.48 -2.81 -3.25
C GLY A 133 17.07 -3.49 -4.48
N SER A 134 18.14 -4.25 -4.28
CA SER A 134 18.88 -4.97 -5.33
C SER A 134 18.05 -6.05 -6.05
N ASP A 135 17.15 -6.72 -5.32
CA ASP A 135 16.25 -7.77 -5.83
C ASP A 135 14.80 -7.28 -5.98
N ALA A 136 14.61 -6.02 -6.38
CA ALA A 136 13.32 -5.35 -6.43
C ALA A 136 12.18 -6.16 -7.11
N PRO A 137 12.33 -6.70 -8.34
CA PRO A 137 11.25 -7.45 -8.98
C PRO A 137 10.84 -8.73 -8.24
N ILE A 138 11.81 -9.44 -7.66
CA ILE A 138 11.57 -10.69 -6.92
C ILE A 138 10.90 -10.38 -5.59
N SER A 139 11.40 -9.36 -4.88
CA SER A 139 10.85 -8.91 -3.60
C SER A 139 9.41 -8.42 -3.75
N ALA A 140 9.13 -7.61 -4.77
CA ALA A 140 7.78 -7.17 -5.11
C ALA A 140 6.85 -8.36 -5.45
N ALA A 141 7.33 -9.32 -6.25
CA ALA A 141 6.56 -10.50 -6.61
C ALA A 141 6.20 -11.38 -5.40
N ARG A 142 7.14 -11.55 -4.45
CA ARG A 142 6.92 -12.29 -3.19
C ARG A 142 5.92 -11.58 -2.29
N MET A 143 6.13 -10.29 -2.02
CA MET A 143 5.23 -9.48 -1.22
C MET A 143 3.80 -9.49 -1.78
N LEU A 144 3.62 -9.19 -3.08
CA LEU A 144 2.30 -9.16 -3.70
C LEU A 144 1.65 -10.55 -3.77
N GLY A 145 2.45 -11.62 -3.84
CA GLY A 145 1.97 -13.00 -3.71
C GLY A 145 1.36 -13.26 -2.32
N GLU A 146 2.07 -12.85 -1.26
CA GLU A 146 1.57 -12.95 0.11
C GLU A 146 0.34 -12.08 0.35
N VAL A 147 0.32 -10.84 -0.18
CA VAL A 147 -0.85 -9.96 -0.12
C VAL A 147 -2.07 -10.63 -0.77
N SER A 148 -1.93 -11.17 -1.98
CA SER A 148 -3.02 -11.88 -2.65
C SER A 148 -3.48 -13.11 -1.85
N ARG A 149 -2.54 -13.93 -1.36
CA ARG A 149 -2.84 -15.13 -0.55
C ARG A 149 -3.65 -14.79 0.71
N LEU A 150 -3.26 -13.72 1.40
CA LEU A 150 -3.86 -13.32 2.67
C LEU A 150 -5.21 -12.62 2.54
N LEU A 151 -5.51 -12.02 1.39
CA LEU A 151 -6.82 -11.41 1.15
C LEU A 151 -7.91 -12.47 1.03
N LYS A 152 -9.04 -12.25 1.72
CA LYS A 152 -10.28 -13.00 1.47
C LYS A 152 -10.83 -12.72 0.07
N PRO A 153 -11.65 -13.62 -0.51
CA PRO A 153 -12.45 -13.30 -1.68
C PRO A 153 -13.28 -12.03 -1.44
N GLY A 154 -13.19 -11.05 -2.34
CA GLY A 154 -13.81 -9.74 -2.18
C GLY A 154 -13.02 -8.73 -1.32
N GLY A 155 -11.94 -9.16 -0.66
CA GLY A 155 -11.06 -8.31 0.11
C GLY A 155 -10.24 -7.34 -0.76
N VAL A 156 -9.68 -6.30 -0.13
CA VAL A 156 -9.05 -5.20 -0.83
C VAL A 156 -7.63 -4.94 -0.35
N TYR A 157 -6.71 -4.82 -1.30
CA TYR A 157 -5.38 -4.25 -1.09
C TYR A 157 -5.36 -2.78 -1.52
N ILE A 158 -4.95 -1.88 -0.63
CA ILE A 158 -4.79 -0.45 -0.90
C ILE A 158 -3.29 -0.12 -0.85
N LEU A 159 -2.73 0.23 -1.99
CA LEU A 159 -1.34 0.68 -2.13
C LEU A 159 -1.29 2.20 -2.30
N ILE A 160 -0.52 2.87 -1.45
CA ILE A 160 -0.19 4.29 -1.52
C ILE A 160 1.29 4.43 -1.85
N THR A 161 1.61 5.09 -2.96
CA THR A 161 2.95 5.04 -3.59
C THR A 161 3.24 6.30 -4.41
N TYR A 162 4.53 6.58 -4.66
CA TYR A 162 4.95 7.51 -5.73
C TYR A 162 4.99 6.86 -7.13
N GLY A 163 4.89 5.54 -7.21
CA GLY A 163 4.94 4.82 -8.46
C GLY A 163 3.70 5.09 -9.32
N ASP A 164 3.91 5.72 -10.46
CA ASP A 164 2.87 5.91 -11.47
C ASP A 164 2.40 4.56 -12.07
N PRO A 165 1.31 4.55 -12.85
CA PRO A 165 0.78 3.31 -13.39
C PRO A 165 1.80 2.56 -14.25
N LYS A 166 2.65 3.30 -14.97
CA LYS A 166 3.63 2.72 -15.89
C LYS A 166 4.63 1.85 -15.15
N VAL A 167 4.99 2.20 -13.91
CA VAL A 167 5.93 1.44 -13.09
C VAL A 167 5.27 0.51 -12.07
N ARG A 168 3.98 0.70 -11.73
CA ARG A 168 3.28 -0.16 -10.76
C ARG A 168 2.42 -1.23 -11.39
N MET A 169 1.73 -0.94 -12.49
CA MET A 169 0.83 -1.90 -13.14
C MET A 169 1.50 -3.18 -13.64
N PRO A 170 2.77 -3.20 -14.09
CA PRO A 170 3.46 -4.45 -14.43
C PRO A 170 3.56 -5.43 -13.24
N HIS A 171 3.60 -4.90 -12.01
CA HIS A 171 3.61 -5.71 -10.79
C HIS A 171 2.19 -6.07 -10.34
N LEU A 172 1.24 -5.12 -10.41
CA LEU A 172 -0.11 -5.33 -9.90
C LEU A 172 -1.00 -6.17 -10.83
N SER A 173 -0.73 -6.24 -12.14
CA SER A 173 -1.65 -6.84 -13.12
C SER A 173 -1.41 -8.33 -13.37
N ARG A 174 -0.66 -9.02 -12.51
CA ARG A 174 -0.36 -10.45 -12.71
C ARG A 174 -1.64 -11.27 -12.52
N PRO A 175 -2.05 -12.12 -13.49
CA PRO A 175 -3.30 -12.87 -13.41
C PRO A 175 -3.46 -13.73 -12.15
N VAL A 176 -2.34 -14.24 -11.61
CA VAL A 176 -2.30 -15.05 -10.38
C VAL A 176 -2.85 -14.35 -9.13
N TYR A 177 -2.95 -13.02 -9.15
CA TYR A 177 -3.49 -12.27 -8.02
C TYR A 177 -5.01 -12.20 -8.01
N ASP A 178 -5.67 -12.52 -9.12
CA ASP A 178 -7.13 -12.60 -9.23
C ASP A 178 -7.86 -11.37 -8.67
N TRP A 179 -7.31 -10.17 -8.87
CA TRP A 179 -7.94 -8.91 -8.47
C TRP A 179 -8.16 -7.98 -9.66
N ASN A 180 -9.04 -7.00 -9.47
CA ASN A 180 -9.20 -5.86 -10.36
C ASN A 180 -8.61 -4.62 -9.68
N THR A 181 -7.89 -3.79 -10.44
CA THR A 181 -7.23 -2.59 -9.92
C THR A 181 -7.94 -1.32 -10.38
N VAL A 182 -8.21 -0.43 -9.43
CA VAL A 182 -8.73 0.92 -9.66
C VAL A 182 -7.68 1.93 -9.17
N LEU A 183 -7.41 2.96 -9.95
CA LEU A 183 -6.46 4.01 -9.60
C LEU A 183 -7.18 5.26 -9.12
N TYR A 184 -6.62 5.89 -8.09
CA TYR A 184 -6.91 7.26 -7.67
C TYR A 184 -5.60 8.05 -7.57
N ILE A 185 -5.69 9.37 -7.72
CA ILE A 185 -4.55 10.27 -7.64
C ILE A 185 -4.86 11.35 -6.61
N GLN A 186 -4.03 11.42 -5.57
CA GLN A 186 -4.19 12.33 -4.45
C GLN A 186 -3.01 13.30 -4.37
N PRO A 187 -3.22 14.62 -4.49
CA PRO A 187 -2.16 15.60 -4.33
C PRO A 187 -1.47 15.48 -2.97
N ARG A 188 -0.20 15.89 -2.89
CA ARG A 188 0.54 15.79 -1.63
C ARG A 188 -0.09 16.64 -0.53
N PRO A 189 0.15 16.29 0.74
CA PRO A 189 -0.23 17.14 1.86
C PRO A 189 0.28 18.57 1.68
N GLY A 190 -0.62 19.55 1.80
CA GLY A 190 -0.29 20.97 1.67
C GLY A 190 -0.29 21.53 0.25
N PHE A 191 -0.56 20.73 -0.79
CA PHE A 191 -0.70 21.23 -2.15
C PHE A 191 -1.82 22.28 -2.24
N GLN A 192 -1.48 23.44 -2.81
CA GLN A 192 -2.43 24.52 -3.10
C GLN A 192 -2.50 24.71 -4.61
N ARG A 193 -3.71 24.63 -5.16
CA ARG A 193 -3.95 24.93 -6.58
C ARG A 193 -3.51 26.38 -6.86
N PRO A 194 -2.78 26.62 -7.97
CA PRO A 194 -2.49 27.99 -8.40
C PRO A 194 -3.77 28.80 -8.64
N GLU A 195 -3.76 30.07 -8.22
CA GLU A 195 -4.86 31.00 -8.49
C GLU A 195 -5.08 31.17 -10.01
N GLY A 196 -6.34 31.13 -10.45
CA GLY A 196 -6.71 31.29 -11.87
C GLY A 196 -6.79 30.00 -12.69
N CYS A 197 -6.59 28.82 -12.10
CA CYS A 197 -6.81 27.54 -12.80
C CYS A 197 -8.31 27.35 -13.11
N SER A 198 -8.68 27.45 -14.39
CA SER A 198 -10.07 27.36 -14.88
C SER A 198 -10.59 25.92 -15.01
N SER A 199 -9.75 24.91 -14.75
CA SER A 199 -10.18 23.52 -14.80
C SER A 199 -11.17 23.21 -13.68
N SER A 200 -12.29 22.57 -14.04
CA SER A 200 -13.26 22.05 -13.08
C SER A 200 -12.54 21.23 -12.01
N ARG A 201 -12.86 21.44 -10.72
CA ARG A 201 -12.35 20.58 -9.63
C ARG A 201 -12.72 19.14 -9.96
N LYS A 202 -11.76 18.34 -10.42
CA LYS A 202 -11.91 16.90 -10.42
C LYS A 202 -11.89 16.47 -8.96
N SER A 203 -12.90 15.71 -8.55
CA SER A 203 -12.86 15.12 -7.22
C SER A 203 -11.72 14.13 -7.20
N TYR A 204 -10.75 14.29 -6.29
CA TYR A 204 -9.67 13.30 -6.12
C TYR A 204 -10.19 11.93 -5.63
N LEU A 205 -11.49 11.85 -5.31
CA LEU A 205 -12.21 10.62 -4.99
C LEU A 205 -12.80 9.93 -6.22
N GLU A 206 -12.62 10.46 -7.42
CA GLU A 206 -13.02 9.80 -8.66
C GLU A 206 -11.89 8.91 -9.20
N PRO A 207 -12.22 7.71 -9.70
CA PRO A 207 -11.23 6.82 -10.27
C PRO A 207 -10.64 7.40 -11.56
N VAL A 208 -9.33 7.23 -11.72
CA VAL A 208 -8.58 7.62 -12.92
C VAL A 208 -8.42 6.39 -13.81
N PRO A 209 -8.81 6.45 -15.09
CA PRO A 209 -8.64 5.32 -16.00
C PRO A 209 -7.16 5.01 -16.22
N ILE A 210 -6.86 3.73 -16.39
CA ILE A 210 -5.55 3.22 -16.75
C ILE A 210 -5.67 2.66 -18.16
N THR A 211 -4.75 3.03 -19.05
CA THR A 211 -4.71 2.54 -20.42
C THR A 211 -4.30 1.05 -20.46
N GLU A 212 -4.53 0.36 -21.57
CA GLU A 212 -4.17 -1.07 -21.72
C GLU A 212 -2.67 -1.35 -21.51
N ASN A 213 -1.81 -0.38 -21.85
CA ASN A 213 -0.37 -0.42 -21.62
C ASN A 213 0.03 0.07 -20.21
N GLY A 214 -0.92 0.17 -19.27
CA GLY A 214 -0.65 0.48 -17.87
C GLY A 214 -0.19 1.91 -17.64
N SER A 215 -0.66 2.90 -18.40
CA SER A 215 -0.25 4.31 -18.28
C SER A 215 -1.45 5.21 -17.96
N LEU A 216 -1.17 6.47 -17.59
CA LEU A 216 -2.21 7.49 -17.58
C LEU A 216 -2.62 7.83 -19.03
N PRO A 217 -3.89 8.19 -19.27
CA PRO A 217 -4.32 8.70 -20.57
C PRO A 217 -3.51 9.92 -20.99
N ALA A 218 -3.25 10.08 -22.28
CA ALA A 218 -2.43 11.17 -22.81
C ALA A 218 -3.02 12.57 -22.50
N GLU A 219 -4.34 12.65 -22.39
CA GLU A 219 -5.09 13.85 -22.03
C GLU A 219 -5.20 14.09 -20.51
N PHE A 220 -4.75 13.13 -19.68
CA PHE A 220 -4.80 13.29 -18.24
C PHE A 220 -3.69 14.23 -17.76
N VAL A 221 -4.09 15.38 -17.25
CA VAL A 221 -3.17 16.37 -16.67
C VAL A 221 -3.22 16.27 -15.15
N MET A 222 -2.08 15.92 -14.54
CA MET A 222 -1.91 15.97 -13.08
C MET A 222 -1.81 17.41 -12.60
N GLU A 223 -2.53 17.73 -11.53
CA GLU A 223 -2.48 19.08 -10.94
C GLU A 223 -1.25 19.29 -10.07
N ASP A 224 -0.93 18.30 -9.24
CA ASP A 224 0.34 18.20 -8.52
C ASP A 224 1.18 17.11 -9.19
N PRO A 225 2.32 17.45 -9.84
CA PRO A 225 3.16 16.47 -10.53
C PRO A 225 3.77 15.43 -9.59
N ASP A 226 3.86 15.76 -8.30
CA ASP A 226 4.36 14.87 -7.26
C ASP A 226 3.20 14.20 -6.49
N SER A 227 2.01 14.09 -7.09
CA SER A 227 0.87 13.43 -6.46
C SER A 227 1.20 12.01 -6.01
N HIS A 228 0.51 11.56 -4.97
CA HIS A 228 0.54 10.18 -4.55
C HIS A 228 -0.50 9.37 -5.34
N PHE A 229 -0.11 8.20 -5.81
CA PHE A 229 -1.01 7.25 -6.47
C PHE A 229 -1.58 6.29 -5.44
N ILE A 230 -2.88 6.05 -5.53
CA ILE A 230 -3.60 5.09 -4.68
C ILE A 230 -4.18 4.01 -5.57
N TYR A 231 -3.62 2.80 -5.51
CA TYR A 231 -4.14 1.64 -6.22
C TYR A 231 -5.01 0.83 -5.27
N VAL A 232 -6.26 0.62 -5.65
CA VAL A 232 -7.22 -0.21 -4.94
C VAL A 232 -7.38 -1.50 -5.73
N CYS A 233 -6.78 -2.58 -5.24
CA CYS A 233 -6.83 -3.91 -5.84
C CYS A 233 -7.87 -4.75 -5.10
N LYS A 234 -9.02 -5.00 -5.72
CA LYS A 234 -10.11 -5.79 -5.14
C LYS A 234 -10.03 -7.23 -5.62
N LYS A 235 -9.76 -8.16 -4.71
CA LYS A 235 -9.74 -9.61 -5.00
C LYS A 235 -11.13 -10.04 -5.46
N LYS A 236 -11.19 -10.81 -6.54
CA LYS A 236 -12.43 -11.33 -7.09
C LYS A 236 -13.17 -12.15 -6.04
N ASP A 237 -14.48 -12.07 -6.05
CA ASP A 237 -15.29 -12.87 -5.14
C ASP A 237 -15.35 -14.34 -5.61
N ALA A 238 -15.80 -15.24 -4.72
CA ALA A 238 -15.89 -16.66 -5.05
C ALA A 238 -16.84 -16.95 -6.23
N LYS A 239 -17.85 -16.11 -6.46
CA LYS A 239 -18.82 -16.28 -7.57
C LYS A 239 -18.20 -15.89 -8.91
N GLU A 240 -17.44 -14.79 -8.94
CA GLU A 240 -16.65 -14.33 -10.08
C GLU A 240 -15.57 -15.34 -10.46
N LEU A 241 -14.93 -15.97 -9.47
CA LEU A 241 -13.97 -17.04 -9.74
C LEU A 241 -14.67 -18.27 -10.34
N LEU A 242 -15.79 -18.72 -9.75
CA LEU A 242 -16.55 -19.87 -10.25
C LEU A 242 -17.09 -19.66 -11.67
N SER A 243 -17.52 -18.44 -12.02
CA SER A 243 -17.96 -18.14 -13.39
C SER A 243 -16.80 -18.20 -14.39
N LEU A 244 -15.62 -17.68 -14.03
CA LEU A 244 -14.42 -17.78 -14.86
C LEU A 244 -13.92 -19.22 -15.03
N TYR A 245 -14.06 -20.06 -14.00
CA TYR A 245 -13.74 -21.49 -14.12
C TYR A 245 -14.71 -22.22 -15.04
N ARG A 246 -16.01 -21.91 -14.98
CA ARG A 246 -17.01 -22.51 -15.89
C ARG A 246 -16.76 -22.14 -17.35
N LEU A 247 -16.51 -20.86 -17.63
CA LEU A 247 -16.19 -20.39 -18.99
C LEU A 247 -14.95 -21.11 -19.56
N ARG A 248 -13.91 -21.33 -18.75
CA ARG A 248 -12.70 -22.05 -19.17
C ARG A 248 -12.89 -23.55 -19.42
N ILE A 249 -13.92 -24.17 -18.84
CA ILE A 249 -14.25 -25.58 -19.11
C ILE A 249 -15.10 -25.71 -20.39
N ASP A 250 -15.96 -24.74 -20.66
CA ASP A 250 -16.82 -24.75 -21.85
C ASP A 250 -16.05 -24.42 -23.16
N ASP A 251 -14.86 -23.83 -23.05
CA ASP A 251 -13.93 -23.54 -24.16
C ASP A 251 -12.92 -24.69 -24.47
N LEU A 252 -13.04 -25.84 -23.78
CA LEU A 252 -12.19 -27.04 -23.97
C LEU A 252 -12.96 -28.18 -24.64
#